data_AF-A0A2K4ZI27-F1
#
_entry.id   AF-A0A2K4ZI27-F1
#
_cell.length_a   1.000
_cell.length_b   1.000
_cell.length_c   1.000
_cell.angle_alpha   90.00
_cell.angle_beta   90.00
_cell.angle_gamma   90.00
#
_symmetry.space_group_name_H-M   'P 1'
#
loop_
_entity.id
_entity.type
_entity.pdbx_description
1 polymer ?
#
loop_
_entity_poly.entity_id
_entity_poly.type
_entity_poly.pdbx_seq_one_letter_code
_entity_poly.pdbx_strand_id
1 'polypeptide(L)'
;MEKDKNLTQVNQAAEAEAAAVEARKKQEMEDNPFLVFFKKPFTFEGVSYESVDLSGLESLSAADMIAVNKTIERGGTVNVLPEMSLEYACLISARASGKPVEFFKALPPKEALKIKNRVTNFLYGED
;
A
#
# COMPACT_ATOMS: atom_id res chain seq x y z
N MET A 1 -26.21 26.02 -28.82
CA MET A 1 -26.49 26.42 -27.42
C MET A 1 -26.92 25.27 -26.51
N GLU A 2 -27.36 24.10 -27.02
CA GLU A 2 -27.79 22.97 -26.17
C GLU A 2 -26.66 21.99 -25.77
N LYS A 3 -25.57 21.92 -26.53
CA LYS A 3 -24.42 21.04 -26.22
C LYS A 3 -23.60 21.50 -25.01
N ASP A 4 -23.49 22.81 -24.79
CA ASP A 4 -22.63 23.38 -23.74
C ASP A 4 -23.22 23.25 -22.31
N LYS A 5 -24.56 23.16 -22.18
CA LYS A 5 -25.22 22.94 -20.88
C LYS A 5 -25.07 21.51 -20.36
N ASN A 6 -25.03 20.53 -21.27
CA ASN A 6 -24.92 19.11 -20.91
C ASN A 6 -23.50 18.74 -20.47
N LEU A 7 -22.47 19.36 -21.07
CA LEU A 7 -21.07 19.13 -20.68
C LEU A 7 -20.74 19.64 -19.26
N THR A 8 -21.33 20.77 -18.85
CA THR A 8 -21.11 21.35 -17.52
C THR A 8 -21.79 20.55 -16.39
N GLN A 9 -22.98 19.99 -16.61
CA GLN A 9 -23.65 19.12 -15.62
C GLN A 9 -22.97 17.77 -15.46
N VAL A 10 -22.47 17.18 -16.54
CA VAL A 10 -21.73 15.90 -16.49
C VAL A 10 -20.39 16.06 -15.74
N ASN A 11 -19.70 17.18 -15.89
CA ASN A 11 -18.47 17.47 -15.15
C ASN A 11 -18.71 17.68 -13.65
N GLN A 12 -19.79 18.37 -13.26
CA GLN A 12 -20.13 18.57 -11.84
C GLN A 12 -20.55 17.28 -11.13
N ALA A 13 -21.24 16.36 -11.83
CA ALA A 13 -21.58 15.05 -11.27
C ALA A 13 -20.33 14.17 -11.06
N ALA A 14 -19.37 14.19 -11.99
CA ALA A 14 -18.11 13.47 -11.87
C ALA A 14 -17.20 14.03 -10.75
N GLU A 15 -17.20 15.36 -10.55
CA GLU A 15 -16.48 16.02 -9.46
C GLU A 15 -17.09 15.70 -8.08
N ALA A 16 -18.43 15.67 -7.97
CA ALA A 16 -19.12 15.28 -6.75
C ALA A 16 -18.89 13.80 -6.39
N GLU A 17 -18.87 12.91 -7.38
CA GLU A 17 -18.57 11.49 -7.20
C GLU A 17 -17.11 11.27 -6.77
N ALA A 18 -16.15 11.95 -7.40
CA ALA A 18 -14.73 11.89 -7.00
C ALA A 18 -14.51 12.41 -5.58
N ALA A 19 -15.19 13.48 -5.17
CA ALA A 19 -15.12 14.01 -3.81
C ALA A 19 -15.72 13.04 -2.78
N ALA A 20 -16.83 12.37 -3.09
CA ALA A 20 -17.43 11.35 -2.23
C ALA A 20 -16.52 10.12 -2.09
N VAL A 21 -15.87 9.68 -3.17
CA VAL A 21 -14.90 8.57 -3.15
C VAL A 21 -13.69 8.91 -2.26
N GLU A 22 -13.13 10.12 -2.37
CA GLU A 22 -12.01 10.52 -1.52
C GLU A 22 -12.40 10.69 -0.05
N ALA A 23 -13.60 11.22 0.24
CA ALA A 23 -14.12 11.27 1.60
C ALA A 23 -14.27 9.86 2.21
N ARG A 24 -14.74 8.89 1.42
CA ARG A 24 -14.86 7.50 1.85
C ARG A 24 -13.50 6.84 2.10
N LYS A 25 -12.53 7.00 1.18
CA LYS A 25 -11.17 6.50 1.39
C LYS A 25 -10.54 7.07 2.66
N LYS A 26 -10.78 8.36 2.91
CA LYS A 26 -10.29 9.02 4.12
C LYS A 26 -10.91 8.41 5.39
N GLN A 27 -12.22 8.18 5.39
CA GLN A 27 -12.89 7.48 6.50
C GLN A 27 -12.32 6.06 6.69
N GLU A 28 -12.17 5.28 5.61
CA GLU A 28 -11.63 3.92 5.66
C GLU A 28 -10.17 3.89 6.16
N MET A 29 -9.38 4.95 5.90
CA MET A 29 -8.03 5.12 6.45
C MET A 29 -8.01 5.55 7.92
N GLU A 30 -8.99 6.35 8.36
CA GLU A 30 -9.15 6.72 9.77
C GLU A 30 -9.58 5.49 10.59
N ASP A 31 -10.43 4.64 10.04
CA ASP A 31 -10.89 3.40 10.67
C ASP A 31 -9.81 2.30 10.65
N ASN A 32 -8.97 2.25 9.62
CA ASN A 32 -7.84 1.33 9.51
C ASN A 32 -6.56 2.09 9.10
N PRO A 33 -5.71 2.48 10.07
CA PRO A 33 -4.48 3.22 9.79
C PRO A 33 -3.45 2.41 9.01
N PHE A 34 -3.65 1.09 8.84
CA PHE A 34 -2.81 0.21 8.05
C PHE A 34 -3.27 0.04 6.60
N LEU A 35 -4.45 0.54 6.23
CA LEU A 35 -4.92 0.54 4.86
C LEU A 35 -4.12 1.55 4.01
N VAL A 36 -3.63 1.09 2.85
CA VAL A 36 -2.86 1.92 1.90
C VAL A 36 -3.61 1.96 0.57
N PHE A 37 -4.16 3.12 0.22
CA PHE A 37 -4.77 3.37 -1.09
C PHE A 37 -3.73 3.71 -2.16
N PHE A 38 -3.88 3.09 -3.32
CA PHE A 38 -3.11 3.40 -4.50
C PHE A 38 -3.68 4.62 -5.21
N LYS A 39 -2.80 5.41 -5.84
CA LYS A 39 -3.25 6.59 -6.61
C LYS A 39 -4.06 6.19 -7.83
N LYS A 40 -3.74 5.04 -8.42
CA LYS A 40 -4.46 4.43 -9.54
C LYS A 40 -4.62 2.94 -9.25
N PRO A 41 -5.68 2.29 -9.77
CA PRO A 41 -5.81 0.85 -9.68
C PRO A 41 -4.57 0.17 -10.26
N PHE A 42 -4.02 -0.78 -9.51
CA PHE A 42 -2.87 -1.58 -9.85
C PHE A 42 -3.34 -2.98 -10.24
N THR A 43 -3.04 -3.41 -11.48
CA THR A 43 -3.39 -4.75 -11.94
C THR A 43 -2.24 -5.72 -11.67
N PHE A 44 -2.54 -6.82 -10.97
CA PHE A 44 -1.62 -7.92 -10.71
C PHE A 44 -2.34 -9.25 -10.96
N GLU A 45 -1.74 -10.12 -11.77
CA GLU A 45 -2.31 -11.44 -12.14
C GLU A 45 -3.77 -11.37 -12.64
N GLY A 46 -4.10 -10.30 -13.38
CA GLY A 46 -5.44 -10.09 -13.94
C GLY A 46 -6.47 -9.52 -12.95
N VAL A 47 -6.08 -9.27 -11.70
CA VAL A 47 -6.93 -8.65 -10.68
C VAL A 47 -6.53 -7.18 -10.48
N SER A 48 -7.52 -6.28 -10.46
CA SER A 48 -7.32 -4.87 -10.20
C SER A 48 -7.45 -4.58 -8.70
N TYR A 49 -6.44 -3.91 -8.14
CA TYR A 49 -6.37 -3.54 -6.73
C TYR A 49 -6.35 -2.03 -6.58
N GLU A 50 -7.17 -1.49 -5.68
CA GLU A 50 -7.19 -0.06 -5.36
C GLU A 50 -6.47 0.25 -4.04
N SER A 51 -6.28 -0.76 -3.20
CA SER A 51 -5.63 -0.65 -1.91
C SER A 51 -5.01 -1.98 -1.49
N VAL A 52 -4.22 -1.92 -0.43
CA VAL A 52 -3.74 -3.08 0.32
C VAL A 52 -3.87 -2.81 1.81
N ASP A 53 -4.40 -3.80 2.54
CA ASP A 53 -4.45 -3.77 3.99
C ASP A 53 -3.18 -4.41 4.56
N LEU A 54 -2.54 -3.70 5.50
CA LEU A 54 -1.35 -4.13 6.21
C LEU A 54 -1.61 -4.32 7.72
N SER A 55 -2.87 -4.36 8.16
CA SER A 55 -3.24 -4.56 9.57
C SER A 55 -2.62 -5.82 10.18
N GLY A 56 -2.36 -6.84 9.36
CA GLY A 56 -1.63 -8.04 9.78
C GLY A 56 -0.21 -7.81 10.29
N LEU A 57 0.38 -6.61 10.10
CA LEU A 57 1.65 -6.22 10.72
C LEU A 57 1.59 -6.34 12.26
N GLU A 58 0.46 -6.02 12.88
CA GLU A 58 0.26 -6.13 14.33
C GLU A 58 0.23 -7.58 14.83
N SER A 59 -0.04 -8.52 13.93
CA SER A 59 -0.09 -9.96 14.23
C SER A 59 1.23 -10.68 13.98
N LEU A 60 2.24 -9.99 13.43
CA LEU A 60 3.53 -10.60 13.15
C LEU A 60 4.36 -10.77 14.41
N SER A 61 5.16 -11.82 14.42
CA SER A 61 6.08 -12.11 15.52
C SER A 61 7.51 -11.65 15.21
N ALA A 62 8.35 -11.55 16.25
CA ALA A 62 9.79 -11.36 16.06
C ALA A 62 10.42 -12.47 15.19
N ALA A 63 9.87 -13.70 15.23
CA ALA A 63 10.32 -14.78 14.37
C ALA A 63 10.04 -14.51 12.89
N ASP A 64 8.95 -13.82 12.56
CA ASP A 64 8.66 -13.38 11.19
C ASP A 64 9.66 -12.33 10.71
N MET A 65 9.99 -11.35 11.55
CA MET A 65 11.00 -10.34 11.23
C MET A 65 12.38 -10.99 10.98
N ILE A 66 12.79 -11.92 11.84
CA ILE A 66 14.04 -12.67 11.68
C ILE A 66 14.03 -13.49 10.38
N ALA A 67 12.90 -14.12 10.04
CA ALA A 67 12.77 -14.89 8.81
C ALA A 67 12.89 -14.01 7.56
N VAL A 68 12.37 -12.77 7.60
CA VAL A 68 12.56 -11.78 6.55
C VAL A 68 14.03 -11.39 6.42
N ASN A 69 14.70 -11.04 7.52
CA ASN A 69 16.12 -10.67 7.51
C ASN A 69 17.01 -11.78 6.95
N LYS A 70 16.82 -13.04 7.40
CA LYS A 70 17.51 -14.21 6.85
C LYS A 70 17.27 -14.41 5.35
N THR A 71 16.11 -14.00 4.84
CA THR A 71 15.82 -14.09 3.41
C THR A 71 16.62 -13.05 2.62
N ILE A 72 16.74 -11.83 3.14
CA ILE A 72 17.55 -10.76 2.55
C ILE A 72 19.04 -11.14 2.55
N GLU A 73 19.55 -11.62 3.69
CA GLU A 73 20.95 -12.05 3.83
C GLU A 73 21.33 -13.14 2.82
N ARG A 74 20.45 -14.14 2.63
CA ARG A 74 20.65 -15.19 1.61
C ARG A 74 20.65 -14.67 0.19
N GLY A 75 20.00 -13.53 -0.07
CA GLY A 75 20.01 -12.86 -1.36
C GLY A 75 21.34 -12.16 -1.69
N GLY A 76 22.29 -12.12 -0.75
CA GLY A 76 23.59 -11.46 -0.92
C GLY A 76 23.56 -9.96 -0.62
N THR A 77 22.41 -9.41 -0.22
CA THR A 77 22.29 -8.02 0.21
C THR A 77 22.82 -7.87 1.64
N VAL A 78 24.00 -7.27 1.78
CA VAL A 78 24.51 -6.86 3.09
C VAL A 78 23.96 -5.48 3.40
N ASN A 79 22.90 -5.41 4.19
CA ASN A 79 22.33 -4.17 4.68
C ASN A 79 22.47 -4.11 6.20
N VAL A 80 23.02 -3.01 6.70
CA VAL A 80 23.19 -2.76 8.15
C VAL A 80 21.83 -2.48 8.81
N LEU A 81 20.85 -2.00 8.06
CA LEU A 81 19.48 -1.72 8.51
C LEU A 81 18.47 -2.31 7.51
N PRO A 82 18.29 -3.65 7.51
CA PRO A 82 17.38 -4.31 6.59
C PRO A 82 15.95 -3.78 6.75
N GLU A 83 15.51 -3.43 7.97
CA GLU A 83 14.18 -2.88 8.29
C GLU A 83 13.86 -1.56 7.56
N MET A 84 14.88 -0.86 7.05
CA MET A 84 14.74 0.39 6.29
C MET A 84 14.75 0.17 4.76
N SER A 85 14.98 -1.05 4.31
CA SER A 85 15.05 -1.38 2.88
C SER A 85 13.66 -1.55 2.27
N LEU A 86 13.56 -1.26 0.97
CA LEU A 86 12.36 -1.60 0.21
C LEU A 86 12.14 -3.12 0.14
N GLU A 87 13.23 -3.90 0.09
CA GLU A 87 13.16 -5.36 0.05
C GLU A 87 12.50 -5.94 1.31
N TYR A 88 12.91 -5.46 2.49
CA TYR A 88 12.26 -5.81 3.75
C TYR A 88 10.79 -5.42 3.76
N ALA A 89 10.46 -4.19 3.36
CA ALA A 89 9.09 -3.73 3.28
C ALA A 89 8.21 -4.64 2.40
N CYS A 90 8.72 -5.07 1.23
CA CYS A 90 8.00 -6.00 0.37
C CYS A 90 7.80 -7.38 1.03
N LEU A 91 8.84 -7.93 1.66
CA LEU A 91 8.80 -9.26 2.28
C LEU A 91 7.89 -9.30 3.51
N ILE A 92 7.97 -8.30 4.39
CA ILE A 92 7.15 -8.24 5.60
C ILE A 92 5.68 -7.93 5.27
N SER A 93 5.42 -7.09 4.26
CA SER A 93 4.06 -6.80 3.78
C SER A 93 3.41 -8.02 3.13
N ALA A 94 4.18 -8.86 2.45
CA ALA A 94 3.70 -10.14 1.93
C ALA A 94 3.19 -11.06 3.05
N ARG A 95 3.94 -11.14 4.16
CA ARG A 95 3.51 -11.88 5.34
C ARG A 95 2.27 -11.28 6.00
N ALA A 96 2.25 -9.95 6.18
CA ALA A 96 1.16 -9.24 6.84
C ALA A 96 -0.18 -9.32 6.07
N SER A 97 -0.13 -9.18 4.74
CA SER A 97 -1.33 -9.11 3.90
C SER A 97 -1.79 -10.46 3.34
N GLY A 98 -0.95 -11.51 3.45
CA GLY A 98 -1.15 -12.79 2.78
C GLY A 98 -0.98 -12.75 1.25
N LYS A 99 -0.57 -11.62 0.66
CA LYS A 99 -0.31 -11.49 -0.79
C LYS A 99 1.11 -11.96 -1.15
N PRO A 100 1.35 -12.47 -2.37
CA PRO A 100 2.69 -12.88 -2.79
C PRO A 100 3.67 -11.70 -2.77
N VAL A 101 4.97 -11.95 -2.54
CA VAL A 101 5.98 -10.87 -2.50
C VAL A 101 6.11 -10.18 -3.86
N GLU A 102 5.83 -10.91 -4.93
CA GLU A 102 5.77 -10.45 -6.32
C GLU A 102 4.74 -9.34 -6.51
N PHE A 103 3.62 -9.38 -5.77
CA PHE A 103 2.63 -8.29 -5.76
C PHE A 103 3.29 -6.98 -5.36
N PHE A 104 4.06 -6.99 -4.26
CA PHE A 104 4.74 -5.81 -3.74
C PHE A 104 5.91 -5.36 -4.61
N LYS A 105 6.67 -6.31 -5.18
CA LYS A 105 7.77 -6.02 -6.10
C LYS A 105 7.29 -5.46 -7.44
N ALA A 106 6.08 -5.80 -7.86
CA ALA A 106 5.47 -5.29 -9.10
C ALA A 106 4.80 -3.91 -8.94
N LEU A 107 4.69 -3.39 -7.72
CA LEU A 107 4.08 -2.08 -7.48
C LEU A 107 4.85 -0.96 -8.21
N PRO A 108 4.14 0.05 -8.74
CA PRO A 108 4.78 1.26 -9.23
C PRO A 108 5.62 1.92 -8.11
N PRO A 109 6.77 2.55 -8.42
CA PRO A 109 7.69 3.06 -7.40
C PRO A 109 7.05 3.95 -6.33
N LYS A 110 6.09 4.80 -6.71
CA LYS A 110 5.37 5.68 -5.77
C LYS A 110 4.49 4.90 -4.80
N GLU A 111 3.84 3.83 -5.25
CA GLU A 111 2.99 3.00 -4.40
C GLU A 111 3.86 2.09 -3.51
N ALA A 112 4.94 1.53 -4.05
CA ALA A 112 5.93 0.77 -3.29
C ALA A 112 6.54 1.61 -2.14
N LEU A 113 6.80 2.90 -2.37
CA LEU A 113 7.28 3.81 -1.33
C LEU A 113 6.22 4.09 -0.24
N LYS A 114 4.92 4.12 -0.58
CA LYS A 114 3.88 4.23 0.46
C LYS A 114 3.87 3.00 1.36
N ILE A 115 4.00 1.80 0.78
CA ILE A 115 4.11 0.56 1.54
C ILE A 115 5.34 0.59 2.44
N LYS A 116 6.50 0.95 1.89
CA LYS A 116 7.74 1.11 2.68
C LYS A 116 7.53 2.07 3.84
N ASN A 117 7.02 3.27 3.59
CA ASN A 117 6.82 4.26 4.64
C ASN A 117 5.83 3.77 5.71
N ARG A 118 4.79 3.04 5.33
CA ARG A 118 3.85 2.45 6.30
C ARG A 118 4.53 1.42 7.19
N VAL A 119 5.34 0.53 6.62
CA VAL A 119 6.12 -0.47 7.39
C VAL A 119 7.13 0.23 8.29
N THR A 120 7.90 1.18 7.78
CA THR A 120 8.90 1.92 8.57
C THR A 120 8.24 2.70 9.70
N ASN A 121 7.11 3.36 9.46
CA ASN A 121 6.36 4.06 10.50
C ASN A 121 5.76 3.11 11.52
N PHE A 122 5.41 1.87 11.14
CA PHE A 122 4.98 0.88 12.12
C PHE A 122 6.13 0.42 13.03
N LEU A 123 7.35 0.26 12.49
CA LEU A 123 8.50 -0.21 13.27
C LEU A 123 9.15 0.85 14.14
N TYR A 124 9.09 2.12 13.73
CA TYR A 124 9.78 3.24 14.38
C TYR A 124 8.85 4.38 14.78
N GLY A 125 7.56 4.28 14.48
CA GLY A 125 6.57 5.22 14.99
C GLY A 125 6.55 5.16 16.50
N GLU A 126 6.42 6.32 17.13
CA GLU A 126 6.13 6.38 18.56
C GLU A 126 4.71 5.81 18.76
N ASP A 127 4.55 4.90 19.72
CA ASP A 127 3.24 4.44 20.21
C ASP A 127 2.42 5.60 20.78
#